data_AF-A0A433DE62-F1
#
_entry.id   AF-A0A433DE62-F1
#
_cell.length_a   1.000
_cell.length_b   1.000
_cell.length_c   1.000
_cell.angle_alpha   90.00
_cell.angle_beta   90.00
_cell.angle_gamma   90.00
#
_symmetry.space_group_name_H-M   'P 1'
#
loop_
_entity.id
_entity.type
_entity.pdbx_description
1 polymer ?
#
loop_
_entity_poly.entity_id
_entity_poly.type
_entity_poly.pdbx_seq_one_letter_code
_entity_poly.pdbx_strand_id
1 'polypeptide(L)'
;MTDWDPADFDKELHGIFEFKPPVSASKIQTLTSLAMGHPLYYKNVVYIIEKFVHKCPPEYKLAGLYVIDAISRAAFEQRRKREKDGATPEPGKFTGEEYLPRFEKVFEENSLFRNMAMCPDKDKVRGLAGLQA
;
A
#
# COMPACT_ATOMS: atom_id res chain seq x y z
N MET A 1 0.28 3.95 24.67
CA MET A 1 -0.59 4.56 23.65
C MET A 1 0.35 5.10 22.59
N THR A 2 0.48 4.42 21.45
CA THR A 2 1.39 4.87 20.39
C THR A 2 0.75 6.05 19.68
N ASP A 3 1.31 7.23 19.93
CA ASP A 3 0.93 8.55 19.38
C ASP A 3 1.28 8.68 17.88
N TRP A 4 1.01 7.65 17.08
CA TRP A 4 1.31 7.71 15.66
C TRP A 4 0.22 8.47 14.92
N ASP A 5 0.62 9.52 14.21
CA ASP A 5 -0.29 10.35 13.41
C ASP A 5 -0.33 9.83 11.97
N PRO A 6 -1.51 9.47 11.43
CA PRO A 6 -1.66 9.16 10.01
C PRO A 6 -1.12 10.24 9.06
N ALA A 7 -1.00 11.49 9.51
CA ALA A 7 -0.36 12.57 8.76
C ALA A 7 1.12 12.29 8.43
N ASP A 8 1.83 11.49 9.24
CA ASP A 8 3.20 11.08 8.96
C ASP A 8 3.28 10.20 7.70
N PHE A 9 2.34 9.28 7.53
CA PHE A 9 2.23 8.49 6.30
C PHE A 9 1.87 9.36 5.10
N ASP A 10 0.93 10.31 5.28
CA ASP A 10 0.53 11.23 4.21
C ASP A 10 1.71 12.08 3.72
N LYS A 11 2.50 12.61 4.65
CA LYS A 11 3.72 13.37 4.36
C LYS A 11 4.75 12.52 3.62
N GLU A 12 5.01 11.31 4.10
CA GLU A 12 5.97 10.41 3.46
C GLU A 12 5.52 10.01 2.05
N LEU A 13 4.22 9.78 1.86
CA LEU A 13 3.64 9.43 0.56
C LEU A 13 3.74 10.59 -0.43
N HIS A 14 3.46 11.82 0.00
CA HIS A 14 3.62 13.02 -0.84
C HIS A 14 5.08 13.33 -1.17
N GLY A 15 6.03 12.86 -0.34
CA GLY A 15 7.46 12.90 -0.65
C GLY A 15 7.84 12.16 -1.94
N ILE A 16 6.96 11.32 -2.50
CA ILE A 16 7.13 10.75 -3.85
C ILE A 16 7.24 11.83 -4.93
N PHE A 17 6.60 12.99 -4.76
CA PHE A 17 6.64 14.08 -5.74
C PHE A 17 7.97 14.84 -5.78
N GLU A 18 8.82 14.68 -4.76
CA GLU A 18 10.13 15.37 -4.71
C GLU A 18 11.11 14.83 -5.77
N PHE A 19 10.84 13.64 -6.31
CA PHE A 19 11.67 12.98 -7.30
C PHE A 19 10.84 12.61 -8.53
N LYS A 20 11.37 12.88 -9.73
CA LYS A 20 10.74 12.36 -10.96
C LYS A 20 10.78 10.82 -10.92
N PRO A 21 9.70 10.13 -11.35
CA PRO A 21 9.69 8.67 -11.44
C PRO A 21 10.92 8.14 -12.18
N PRO A 22 11.45 6.95 -11.81
CA PRO A 22 10.83 5.94 -10.93
C PRO A 22 11.00 6.22 -9.43
N VAL A 23 9.98 5.84 -8.64
CA VAL A 23 10.07 5.88 -7.17
C VAL A 23 11.12 4.90 -6.67
N SER A 24 11.92 5.33 -5.69
CA SER A 24 12.98 4.52 -5.12
C SER A 24 12.43 3.36 -4.28
N ALA A 25 13.11 2.22 -4.32
CA ALA A 25 12.75 1.06 -3.50
C ALA A 25 12.78 1.37 -2.00
N SER A 26 13.74 2.21 -1.57
CA SER A 26 13.85 2.67 -0.18
C SER A 26 12.59 3.43 0.26
N LYS A 27 12.05 4.32 -0.58
CA LYS A 27 10.81 5.05 -0.27
C LYS A 27 9.62 4.10 -0.09
N ILE A 28 9.48 3.10 -0.96
CA ILE A 28 8.43 2.08 -0.84
C ILE A 28 8.60 1.27 0.45
N GLN A 29 9.83 0.89 0.81
CA GLN A 29 10.13 0.17 2.06
C GLN A 29 9.79 0.99 3.30
N THR A 30 10.10 2.29 3.31
CA THR A 30 9.72 3.21 4.41
C THR A 30 8.21 3.28 4.57
N LEU A 31 7.47 3.50 3.49
CA LEU A 31 6.00 3.52 3.50
C LEU A 31 5.41 2.19 4.00
N THR A 32 5.96 1.08 3.53
CA THR A 32 5.53 -0.27 3.96
C THR A 32 5.77 -0.47 5.46
N SER A 33 6.92 -0.04 5.97
CA SER A 33 7.28 -0.15 7.39
C SER A 33 6.38 0.71 8.27
N LEU A 34 6.07 1.94 7.83
CA LEU A 34 5.14 2.83 8.54
C LEU A 34 3.74 2.22 8.64
N ALA A 35 3.22 1.68 7.53
CA ALA A 35 1.91 1.03 7.49
C ALA A 35 1.84 -0.22 8.38
N MET A 36 2.81 -1.14 8.23
CA MET A 36 2.82 -2.39 8.99
C MET A 36 3.19 -2.19 10.47
N GLY A 37 3.91 -1.13 10.81
CA GLY A 37 4.22 -0.76 12.19
C GLY A 37 3.03 -0.17 12.95
N HIS A 38 2.02 0.35 12.25
CA HIS A 38 0.85 1.01 12.83
C HIS A 38 -0.47 0.46 12.27
N PRO A 39 -0.71 -0.85 12.36
CA PRO A 39 -1.82 -1.52 11.67
C PRO A 39 -3.21 -1.09 12.18
N LEU A 40 -3.30 -0.53 13.39
CA LEU A 40 -4.52 0.09 13.92
C LEU A 40 -5.10 1.15 12.98
N TYR A 41 -4.24 1.86 12.25
CA TYR A 41 -4.60 2.97 11.37
C TYR A 41 -4.79 2.55 9.91
N TYR A 42 -4.96 1.24 9.63
CA TYR A 42 -5.07 0.72 8.26
C TYR A 42 -6.12 1.45 7.41
N LYS A 43 -7.27 1.83 7.99
CA LYS A 43 -8.31 2.60 7.30
C LYS A 43 -7.81 3.96 6.83
N ASN A 44 -7.09 4.69 7.70
CA ASN A 44 -6.52 5.99 7.38
C ASN A 44 -5.46 5.86 6.29
N VAL A 45 -4.55 4.90 6.42
CA VAL A 45 -3.51 4.62 5.42
C VAL A 45 -4.12 4.32 4.05
N VAL A 46 -5.12 3.44 3.99
CA VAL A 46 -5.79 3.10 2.72
C VAL A 46 -6.47 4.31 2.12
N TYR A 47 -7.17 5.12 2.92
CA TYR A 47 -7.82 6.35 2.46
C TYR A 47 -6.81 7.37 1.91
N ILE A 48 -5.66 7.53 2.57
CA ILE A 48 -4.58 8.40 2.10
C ILE A 48 -4.04 7.92 0.73
N ILE A 49 -3.78 6.63 0.58
CA ILE A 49 -3.32 6.04 -0.69
C ILE A 49 -4.37 6.22 -1.78
N GLU A 50 -5.64 5.97 -1.48
CA GLU A 50 -6.75 6.14 -2.42
C GLU A 50 -6.86 7.60 -2.90
N LYS A 51 -6.80 8.56 -1.97
CA LYS A 51 -6.79 9.99 -2.28
C LYS A 51 -5.58 10.36 -3.14
N PHE A 52 -4.40 9.82 -2.84
CA PHE A 52 -3.19 10.01 -3.65
C PHE A 52 -3.39 9.46 -5.07
N VAL A 53 -3.82 8.21 -5.22
CA VAL A 53 -4.05 7.59 -6.53
C VAL A 53 -5.15 8.32 -7.29
N HIS A 54 -6.14 8.91 -6.64
CA HIS A 54 -7.14 9.73 -7.32
C HIS A 54 -6.56 11.05 -7.85
N LYS A 55 -5.80 11.78 -7.02
CA LYS A 55 -5.37 13.17 -7.30
C LYS A 55 -4.01 13.30 -8.00
N CYS A 56 -3.14 12.30 -7.92
CA CYS A 56 -1.79 12.40 -8.47
C CYS A 56 -1.80 12.47 -10.02
N PRO A 57 -0.77 13.10 -10.63
CA PRO A 57 -0.57 13.06 -12.07
C PRO A 57 -0.42 11.62 -12.59
N PRO A 58 -0.75 11.35 -13.87
CA PRO A 58 -0.69 10.00 -14.45
C PRO A 58 0.65 9.29 -14.27
N GLU A 59 1.78 10.01 -14.33
CA GLU A 59 3.11 9.42 -14.17
C GLU A 59 3.39 8.86 -12.76
N TYR A 60 2.59 9.22 -11.75
CA TYR A 60 2.74 8.75 -10.36
C TYR A 60 1.72 7.67 -9.98
N LYS A 61 0.76 7.33 -10.85
CA LYS A 61 -0.25 6.29 -10.57
C LYS A 61 0.42 4.93 -10.31
N LEU A 62 1.48 4.62 -11.07
CA LEU A 62 2.27 3.40 -10.87
C LEU A 62 2.95 3.35 -9.50
N ALA A 63 3.40 4.51 -8.98
CA ALA A 63 3.97 4.57 -7.64
C ALA A 63 2.94 4.21 -6.56
N GLY A 64 1.70 4.70 -6.70
CA GLY A 64 0.60 4.32 -5.81
C GLY A 64 0.32 2.82 -5.84
N LEU A 65 0.34 2.20 -7.03
CA LEU A 65 0.20 0.75 -7.17
C LEU A 65 1.35 -0.01 -6.48
N TYR A 66 2.60 0.43 -6.63
CA TYR A 66 3.73 -0.20 -5.95
C TYR A 66 3.66 -0.11 -4.43
N VAL A 67 3.10 0.98 -3.88
CA VAL A 67 2.85 1.09 -2.43
C VAL A 67 1.79 0.09 -1.99
N ILE A 68 0.66 -0.02 -2.71
CA ILE A 68 -0.41 -1.00 -2.40
C ILE A 68 0.14 -2.43 -2.46
N ASP A 69 0.89 -2.75 -3.51
CA ASP A 69 1.50 -4.08 -3.70
C ASP A 69 2.49 -4.41 -2.58
N ALA A 70 3.38 -3.50 -2.22
CA ALA A 70 4.35 -3.74 -1.16
C ALA A 70 3.71 -3.96 0.23
N ILE A 71 2.70 -3.15 0.58
CA ILE A 71 1.92 -3.33 1.82
C ILE A 71 1.16 -4.66 1.78
N SER A 72 0.55 -5.01 0.64
CA SER A 72 -0.19 -6.27 0.49
C SER A 72 0.73 -7.47 0.66
N ARG A 73 1.92 -7.45 0.05
CA ARG A 73 2.93 -8.51 0.22
C ARG A 73 3.39 -8.63 1.68
N ALA A 74 3.62 -7.52 2.37
CA ALA A 74 3.99 -7.55 3.78
C ALA A 74 2.85 -8.09 4.68
N ALA A 75 1.59 -7.71 4.40
CA ALA A 75 0.42 -8.23 5.10
C ALA A 75 0.22 -9.73 4.87
N PHE A 76 0.42 -10.21 3.63
CA PHE A 76 0.41 -11.65 3.34
C PHE A 76 1.51 -12.42 4.06
N GLU A 77 2.73 -11.87 4.12
CA GLU A 77 3.82 -12.50 4.86
C GLU A 77 3.52 -12.59 6.36
N GLN A 78 2.96 -11.52 6.93
CA GLN A 78 2.51 -11.49 8.32
C GLN A 78 1.48 -12.58 8.60
N ARG A 79 0.50 -12.75 7.71
CA ARG A 79 -0.49 -13.84 7.77
C ARG A 79 0.16 -15.22 7.72
N ARG A 80 1.05 -15.44 6.74
CA ARG A 80 1.74 -16.70 6.55
C ARG A 80 2.57 -17.08 7.79
N LYS A 81 3.28 -16.12 8.36
CA LYS A 81 4.05 -16.32 9.59
C LYS A 81 3.16 -16.70 10.76
N ARG A 82 2.05 -15.98 10.96
CA ARG A 82 1.09 -16.29 12.03
C ARG A 82 0.51 -17.69 11.90
N GLU A 83 0.08 -18.07 10.69
CA GLU A 83 -0.47 -19.41 10.41
C GLU A 83 0.57 -20.51 10.68
N LYS A 84 1.83 -20.28 10.26
CA LYS A 84 2.94 -21.20 10.52
C LYS A 84 3.22 -21.36 12.02
N ASP A 85 3.13 -20.29 12.78
CA ASP A 85 3.36 -20.28 14.23
C ASP A 85 2.14 -20.81 15.02
N GLY A 86 1.03 -21.16 14.34
CA GLY A 86 -0.20 -21.64 14.98
C GLY A 86 -0.88 -20.58 15.85
N ALA A 87 -0.55 -19.30 15.67
CA ALA A 87 -1.05 -18.22 16.49
C ALA A 87 -2.43 -17.75 16.01
N THR A 88 -3.31 -17.44 16.95
CA THR A 88 -4.58 -16.77 16.68
C THR A 88 -4.45 -15.28 16.98
N PRO A 89 -5.01 -14.39 16.13
CA PRO A 89 -5.06 -12.97 16.47
C PRO A 89 -5.86 -12.77 17.76
N GLU A 90 -5.30 -12.00 18.67
CA GLU A 90 -6.03 -11.56 19.86
C GLU A 90 -7.23 -10.69 19.41
N PRO A 91 -8.43 -10.90 19.96
CA PRO A 91 -9.58 -10.07 19.65
C PRO A 91 -9.28 -8.58 19.84
N GLY A 92 -9.58 -7.77 18.82
CA GLY A 92 -9.34 -6.31 18.85
C GLY A 92 -7.90 -5.89 18.56
N LYS A 93 -6.98 -6.82 18.27
CA LYS A 93 -5.61 -6.50 17.86
C LYS A 93 -5.47 -6.53 16.35
N PHE A 94 -5.00 -5.42 15.81
CA PHE A 94 -4.68 -5.27 14.40
C PHE A 94 -3.28 -5.82 14.13
N THR A 95 -3.12 -6.55 13.04
CA THR A 95 -1.86 -7.22 12.69
C THR A 95 -1.28 -6.72 11.38
N GLY A 96 -2.04 -5.92 10.62
CA GLY A 96 -1.72 -5.48 9.27
C GLY A 96 -2.41 -6.34 8.22
N GLU A 97 -2.91 -7.52 8.57
CA GLU A 97 -3.68 -8.35 7.63
C GLU A 97 -5.00 -7.71 7.22
N GLU A 98 -5.48 -6.75 8.00
CA GLU A 98 -6.67 -5.95 7.71
C GLU A 98 -6.51 -5.10 6.44
N TYR A 99 -5.26 -4.86 5.98
CA TYR A 99 -5.00 -4.23 4.68
C TYR A 99 -5.52 -5.06 3.52
N LEU A 100 -5.43 -6.39 3.56
CA LEU A 100 -5.79 -7.26 2.44
C LEU A 100 -7.27 -7.13 2.02
N PRO A 101 -8.26 -7.42 2.89
CA PRO A 101 -9.67 -7.26 2.52
C PRO A 101 -10.05 -5.79 2.34
N ARG A 102 -9.27 -4.85 2.87
CA ARG A 102 -9.54 -3.42 2.71
C ARG A 102 -9.11 -2.91 1.33
N PHE A 103 -7.95 -3.32 0.83
CA PHE A 103 -7.53 -3.00 -0.52
C PHE A 103 -8.44 -3.65 -1.55
N GLU A 104 -8.82 -4.93 -1.37
CA GLU A 104 -9.76 -5.64 -2.24
C GLU A 104 -11.06 -4.83 -2.46
N LYS A 105 -11.73 -4.43 -1.37
CA LYS A 105 -12.92 -3.56 -1.45
C LYS A 105 -12.65 -2.25 -2.18
N VAL A 106 -11.49 -1.66 -1.97
CA VAL A 106 -11.13 -0.36 -2.56
C VAL A 106 -10.79 -0.49 -4.05
N PHE A 107 -10.35 -1.66 -4.53
CA PHE A 107 -10.26 -1.98 -5.96
C PHE A 107 -11.63 -2.23 -6.61
N GLU A 108 -12.59 -2.78 -5.88
CA GLU A 108 -13.94 -3.11 -6.36
C GLU A 108 -14.91 -1.92 -6.33
N GLU A 109 -15.05 -1.28 -5.16
CA GLU A 109 -16.00 -0.20 -4.87
C GLU A 109 -15.55 1.11 -5.52
N ASN A 110 -14.24 1.35 -5.51
CA ASN A 110 -13.67 2.56 -6.06
C ASN A 110 -12.91 2.23 -7.34
N SER A 111 -13.08 3.08 -8.34
CA SER A 111 -12.54 2.88 -9.69
C SER A 111 -11.01 2.95 -9.77
N LEU A 112 -10.28 2.57 -8.71
CA LEU A 112 -8.83 2.49 -8.62
C LEU A 112 -8.25 1.73 -9.80
N PHE A 113 -8.85 0.61 -10.19
CA PHE A 113 -8.47 -0.11 -11.41
C PHE A 113 -8.55 0.78 -12.66
N ARG A 114 -9.65 1.53 -12.84
CA ARG A 114 -9.78 2.51 -13.95
C ARG A 114 -8.76 3.64 -13.85
N ASN A 115 -8.50 4.14 -12.64
CA ASN A 115 -7.56 5.24 -12.41
C ASN A 115 -6.10 4.84 -12.65
N MET A 116 -5.73 3.59 -12.35
CA MET A 116 -4.40 3.06 -12.65
C MET A 116 -4.25 2.66 -14.12
N ALA A 117 -5.34 2.30 -14.81
CA ALA A 117 -5.32 2.02 -16.24
C ALA A 117 -4.97 3.26 -17.11
N MET A 118 -5.02 4.46 -16.52
CA MET A 118 -4.62 5.73 -17.15
C MET A 118 -3.09 5.98 -17.13
N CYS A 119 -2.28 5.02 -16.66
CA CYS A 119 -0.82 5.11 -16.75
C CYS A 119 -0.36 5.24 -18.22
N PRO A 120 0.66 6.06 -18.52
CA PRO A 120 1.26 6.15 -19.86
C PRO A 120 1.70 4.78 -20.39
N ASP A 121 1.55 4.52 -21.69
CA ASP A 121 1.80 3.20 -22.29
C ASP A 121 3.23 2.66 -22.05
N LYS A 122 4.20 3.55 -21.85
CA LYS A 122 5.61 3.20 -21.60
C LYS A 122 5.84 2.52 -20.25
N ASP A 123 4.90 2.65 -19.32
CA ASP A 123 4.99 2.09 -17.96
C ASP A 123 4.19 0.78 -17.79
N LYS A 124 3.40 0.39 -18.79
CA LYS A 124 2.56 -0.83 -18.76
C LYS A 124 3.37 -2.13 -18.82
N VAL A 125 4.68 -2.07 -19.04
CA VAL A 125 5.53 -3.24 -19.39
C VAL A 125 6.35 -3.80 -18.20
N ARG A 126 6.06 -3.45 -16.95
CA ARG A 126 6.76 -4.05 -15.77
C ARG A 126 5.85 -4.69 -14.72
N GLY A 127 4.60 -4.99 -15.05
CA GLY A 127 3.58 -5.41 -14.07
C GLY A 127 3.31 -6.91 -13.89
N LEU A 128 3.89 -7.84 -14.65
CA LEU A 128 3.42 -9.24 -14.66
C LEU A 128 4.50 -10.35 -14.65
N ALA A 129 5.78 -10.01 -14.52
CA ALA A 129 6.85 -11.02 -14.56
C ALA A 129 7.24 -11.63 -13.19
N GLY A 130 6.56 -11.25 -12.10
CA GLY A 130 6.96 -11.63 -10.73
C GLY A 130 5.97 -12.52 -9.98
N LEU A 131 4.86 -12.96 -10.58
CA LEU A 131 3.80 -13.69 -9.87
C LEU A 131 3.96 -15.24 -9.88
N GLN A 132 5.15 -15.74 -10.19
CA GLN A 132 5.46 -17.17 -10.09
C GLN A 132 6.89 -17.36 -9.58
N ALA A 133 7.04 -17.48 -8.26
CA ALA A 133 8.09 -18.26 -7.59
C ALA A 133 7.69 -18.50 -6.15
#